data_AF-A0A139RGZ9-F1
#
_entry.id   AF-A0A139RGZ9-F1
#
_cell.length_a   1.000
_cell.length_b   1.000
_cell.length_c   1.000
_cell.angle_alpha   90.00
_cell.angle_beta   90.00
_cell.angle_gamma   90.00
#
_symmetry.space_group_name_H-M   'P 1'
#
loop_
_entity.id
_entity.type
_entity.pdbx_description
1 polymer ?
#
loop_
_entity_poly.entity_id
_entity_poly.type
_entity_poly.pdbx_seq_one_letter_code
_entity_poly.pdbx_strand_id
1 'polypeptide(L)'
;MNLVVVEFQEGGNGYTYICDDPTIQIGHGVIVPTGKENIEKIALVVQKYHAYPRDITYPVEKLKRVIRRYSIFDPETSKIVCKNILERGRILNACSKKVKIESKQIYHGIETPLGHFWLELNGVPIPMKISQIRAQDKKYQVDGAFYIKPAKVNYRKFFTLELCADFDIDASRWIDELSDENVLGNSWELDGIKFGITAGESPEYEDEVVTRKYSRVPLYYEWHPEFEDYYGFSLSWKKYESDSDLSIYFYTT
;
A
#
# COMPACT_ATOMS: atom_id res chain seq x y z
N MET A 1 -9.18 -6.78 -27.70
CA MET A 1 -7.78 -6.84 -27.25
C MET A 1 -7.60 -5.87 -26.09
N ASN A 2 -6.92 -6.31 -25.04
CA ASN A 2 -6.63 -5.49 -23.87
C ASN A 2 -5.41 -4.61 -24.14
N LEU A 3 -5.52 -3.33 -23.82
CA LEU A 3 -4.50 -2.31 -24.03
C LEU A 3 -4.29 -1.49 -22.76
N VAL A 4 -3.06 -1.07 -22.54
CA VAL A 4 -2.69 -0.09 -21.53
C VAL A 4 -1.94 1.07 -22.16
N VAL A 5 -2.12 2.27 -21.62
CA VAL A 5 -1.23 3.41 -21.85
C VAL A 5 -0.30 3.49 -20.67
N VAL A 6 1.01 3.63 -20.94
CA VAL A 6 2.05 3.71 -19.90
C VAL A 6 2.90 4.97 -20.06
N GLU A 7 3.32 5.54 -18.93
CA GLU A 7 4.19 6.71 -18.85
C GLU A 7 5.51 6.36 -18.13
N PHE A 8 6.63 6.91 -18.60
CA PHE A 8 7.96 6.69 -17.99
C PHE A 8 8.33 7.76 -16.95
N GLN A 9 7.64 8.90 -17.02
CA GLN A 9 7.70 10.07 -16.16
C GLN A 9 6.26 10.57 -16.02
N GLU A 10 5.89 11.03 -14.84
CA GLU A 10 4.53 11.49 -14.52
C GLU A 10 4.16 12.76 -15.31
N GLY A 11 2.93 12.81 -15.83
CA GLY A 11 2.50 13.86 -16.77
C GLY A 11 3.23 13.78 -18.12
N GLY A 12 3.73 12.60 -18.47
CA GLY A 12 4.58 12.37 -19.63
C GLY A 12 3.80 12.08 -20.91
N ASN A 13 4.52 11.63 -21.94
CA ASN A 13 3.87 11.05 -23.11
C ASN A 13 3.40 9.63 -22.79
N GLY A 14 2.11 9.36 -22.97
CA GLY A 14 1.53 8.02 -22.86
C GLY A 14 1.84 7.15 -24.08
N TYR A 15 2.31 5.92 -23.83
CA TYR A 15 2.64 4.93 -24.87
C TYR A 15 1.74 3.68 -24.77
N THR A 16 1.15 3.26 -25.88
CA THR A 16 0.21 2.12 -25.91
C THR A 16 0.94 0.77 -26.02
N TYR A 17 0.60 -0.16 -25.11
CA TYR A 17 1.06 -1.55 -25.12
C TYR A 17 -0.13 -2.52 -25.02
N ILE A 18 0.02 -3.72 -25.59
CA ILE A 18 -0.87 -4.86 -25.40
C ILE A 18 -0.63 -5.44 -24.00
N CYS A 19 -1.70 -5.68 -23.25
CA CYS A 19 -1.64 -6.21 -21.88
C CYS A 19 -2.45 -7.51 -21.78
N ASP A 20 -1.79 -8.65 -21.96
CA ASP A 20 -2.44 -9.96 -21.89
C ASP A 20 -2.83 -10.35 -20.45
N ASP A 21 -2.07 -9.87 -19.47
CA ASP A 21 -2.36 -10.02 -18.04
C ASP A 21 -3.56 -9.13 -17.62
N PRO A 22 -4.68 -9.71 -17.16
CA PRO A 22 -5.86 -8.96 -16.75
C PRO A 22 -5.72 -8.29 -15.37
N THR A 23 -4.75 -8.73 -14.55
CA THR A 23 -4.56 -8.28 -13.15
C THR A 23 -3.90 -6.91 -13.05
N ILE A 24 -3.17 -6.48 -14.08
CA ILE A 24 -2.53 -5.17 -14.17
C ILE A 24 -3.61 -4.08 -14.25
N GLN A 25 -3.70 -3.20 -13.26
CA GLN A 25 -4.64 -2.07 -13.23
C GLN A 25 -3.95 -0.73 -13.52
N ILE A 26 -4.75 0.34 -13.59
CA ILE A 26 -4.25 1.72 -13.55
C ILE A 26 -3.50 1.94 -12.22
N GLY A 27 -2.41 2.68 -12.27
CA GLY A 27 -1.52 2.93 -11.14
C GLY A 27 -0.48 1.84 -10.90
N HIS A 28 -0.52 0.69 -11.57
CA HIS A 28 0.52 -0.34 -11.43
C HIS A 28 1.81 0.06 -12.16
N GLY A 29 2.96 -0.24 -11.56
CA GLY A 29 4.22 -0.31 -12.30
C GLY A 29 4.24 -1.54 -13.22
N VAL A 30 4.79 -1.40 -14.43
CA VAL A 30 4.93 -2.48 -15.42
C VAL A 30 6.29 -2.43 -16.11
N ILE A 31 6.81 -3.59 -16.50
CA ILE A 31 8.01 -3.70 -17.31
C ILE A 31 7.62 -3.82 -18.79
N VAL A 32 8.16 -2.94 -19.61
CA VAL A 32 7.86 -2.82 -21.05
C VAL A 32 9.13 -2.73 -21.91
N PRO A 33 9.18 -3.34 -23.11
CA PRO A 33 10.35 -3.31 -23.98
C PRO A 33 10.40 -2.05 -24.86
N THR A 34 11.47 -1.26 -24.77
CA THR A 34 11.61 0.05 -25.43
C THR A 34 12.64 0.06 -26.58
N GLY A 35 12.57 1.04 -27.48
CA GLY A 35 13.47 1.15 -28.64
C GLY A 35 13.34 0.00 -29.66
N LYS A 36 14.32 -0.15 -30.54
CA LYS A 36 14.42 -1.32 -31.45
C LYS A 36 14.94 -2.56 -30.72
N GLU A 37 15.95 -2.38 -29.87
CA GLU A 37 16.62 -3.44 -29.11
C GLU A 37 15.79 -4.04 -27.95
N ASN A 38 14.52 -3.64 -27.82
CA ASN A 38 13.58 -4.11 -26.79
C ASN A 38 14.06 -3.95 -25.33
N ILE A 39 14.88 -2.93 -25.04
CA ILE A 39 15.42 -2.64 -23.71
C ILE A 39 14.28 -2.49 -22.70
N GLU A 40 14.26 -3.37 -21.69
CA GLU A 40 13.29 -3.32 -20.60
C GLU A 40 13.37 -2.00 -19.84
N LYS A 41 12.21 -1.38 -19.59
CA LYS A 41 12.06 -0.23 -18.71
C LYS A 41 10.79 -0.38 -17.86
N ILE A 42 10.83 0.18 -16.66
CA ILE A 42 9.64 0.33 -15.81
C ILE A 42 8.86 1.55 -16.28
N ALA A 43 7.54 1.43 -16.38
CA ALA A 43 6.59 2.49 -16.67
C ALA A 43 5.37 2.37 -15.75
N LEU A 44 4.65 3.47 -15.52
CA LEU A 44 3.39 3.51 -14.77
C LEU A 44 2.21 3.33 -15.74
N VAL A 45 1.26 2.45 -15.43
CA VAL A 45 0.00 2.35 -16.19
C VAL A 45 -0.91 3.52 -15.83
N VAL A 46 -1.21 4.39 -16.80
CA VAL A 46 -2.09 5.56 -16.60
C VAL A 46 -3.50 5.36 -17.16
N GLN A 47 -3.67 4.43 -18.11
CA GLN A 47 -4.97 4.09 -18.69
C GLN A 47 -5.03 2.61 -19.06
N LYS A 48 -6.21 2.00 -18.94
CA LYS A 48 -6.51 0.62 -19.36
C LYS A 48 -7.81 0.61 -20.16
N TYR A 49 -7.83 -0.02 -21.33
CA TYR A 49 -9.00 -0.07 -22.20
C TYR A 49 -9.01 -1.32 -23.10
N HIS A 50 -10.16 -1.59 -23.73
CA HIS A 50 -10.34 -2.69 -24.67
C HIS A 50 -10.75 -2.15 -26.05
N ALA A 51 -10.04 -2.58 -27.10
CA ALA A 51 -10.35 -2.24 -28.50
C ALA A 51 -10.33 -3.49 -29.40
N TYR A 52 -11.09 -3.47 -30.50
CA TYR A 52 -10.91 -4.43 -31.59
C TYR A 52 -9.75 -3.95 -32.50
N PRO A 53 -9.05 -4.86 -33.22
CA PRO A 53 -7.91 -4.47 -34.06
C PRO A 53 -8.20 -3.40 -35.12
N ARG A 54 -9.46 -3.32 -35.59
CA ARG A 54 -9.93 -2.31 -36.57
C ARG A 54 -10.13 -0.91 -35.97
N ASP A 55 -10.24 -0.79 -34.66
CA ASP A 55 -10.53 0.48 -33.96
C ASP A 55 -9.22 1.23 -33.62
N ILE A 56 -8.05 0.63 -33.92
CA ILE A 56 -6.73 1.10 -33.51
C ILE A 56 -6.06 1.76 -34.72
N THR A 57 -5.70 3.05 -34.58
CA THR A 57 -5.10 3.87 -35.65
C THR A 57 -3.63 3.53 -35.95
N TYR A 58 -2.96 2.84 -35.04
CA TYR A 58 -1.58 2.35 -35.20
C TYR A 58 -1.57 0.85 -35.53
N PRO A 59 -0.71 0.34 -36.44
CA PRO A 59 -0.74 -1.06 -36.84
C PRO A 59 -0.48 -2.01 -35.67
N VAL A 60 -1.42 -2.93 -35.44
CA VAL A 60 -1.46 -3.81 -34.25
C VAL A 60 -0.26 -4.74 -34.18
N GLU A 61 0.25 -5.18 -35.32
CA GLU A 61 1.46 -6.01 -35.43
C GLU A 61 2.76 -5.27 -35.04
N LYS A 62 2.70 -3.95 -34.86
CA LYS A 62 3.80 -3.11 -34.34
C LYS A 62 3.61 -2.71 -32.88
N LEU A 63 2.45 -2.98 -32.28
CA LEU A 63 2.25 -2.77 -30.84
C LEU A 63 3.07 -3.79 -30.06
N LYS A 64 3.76 -3.30 -29.04
CA LYS A 64 4.54 -4.13 -28.12
C LYS A 64 3.66 -4.63 -26.98
N ARG A 65 4.10 -5.69 -26.30
CA ARG A 65 3.42 -6.27 -25.13
C ARG A 65 4.07 -5.80 -23.83
N VAL A 66 3.27 -5.69 -22.77
CA VAL A 66 3.77 -5.66 -21.39
C VAL A 66 4.44 -7.02 -21.10
N ILE A 67 5.59 -7.00 -20.43
CA ILE A 67 6.33 -8.23 -20.09
C ILE A 67 5.81 -8.80 -18.76
N ARG A 68 5.64 -7.95 -17.75
CA ARG A 68 5.08 -8.29 -16.43
C ARG A 68 4.75 -7.03 -15.61
N ARG A 69 3.95 -7.18 -14.55
CA ARG A 69 3.88 -6.17 -13.47
C ARG A 69 5.27 -5.98 -12.85
N TYR A 70 5.63 -4.74 -12.57
CA TYR A 70 6.76 -4.40 -11.70
C TYR A 70 6.26 -4.34 -10.25
N SER A 71 7.00 -4.93 -9.32
CA SER A 71 6.76 -4.78 -7.89
C SER A 71 8.11 -4.72 -7.17
N ILE A 72 8.11 -4.05 -6.02
CA ILE A 72 9.19 -4.04 -5.03
C ILE A 72 9.02 -5.12 -3.95
N PHE A 73 7.85 -5.78 -3.91
CA PHE A 73 7.54 -6.83 -2.95
C PHE A 73 8.32 -8.11 -3.24
N ASP A 74 9.09 -8.58 -2.26
CA ASP A 74 9.71 -9.92 -2.28
C ASP A 74 8.84 -10.91 -1.48
N PRO A 75 8.10 -11.81 -2.17
CA PRO A 75 7.21 -12.76 -1.50
C PRO A 75 7.94 -13.81 -0.67
N GLU A 76 9.20 -14.16 -0.97
CA GLU A 76 9.91 -15.19 -0.20
C GLU A 76 10.55 -14.58 1.04
N THR A 77 11.16 -13.39 0.94
CA THR A 77 11.65 -12.65 2.11
C THR A 77 10.51 -12.28 3.05
N SER A 78 9.39 -11.73 2.53
CA SER A 78 8.21 -11.38 3.34
C SER A 78 7.64 -12.60 4.08
N LYS A 79 7.49 -13.74 3.39
CA LYS A 79 7.04 -15.02 3.97
C LYS A 79 7.99 -15.57 5.03
N ILE A 80 9.32 -15.45 4.85
CA ILE A 80 10.32 -15.83 5.85
C ILE A 80 10.22 -14.92 7.09
N VAL A 81 10.04 -13.61 6.90
CA VAL A 81 9.85 -12.64 7.99
C VAL A 81 8.56 -12.92 8.76
N CYS A 82 7.42 -12.98 8.07
CA CYS A 82 6.11 -13.30 8.64
C CYS A 82 6.17 -14.59 9.47
N LYS A 83 6.73 -15.67 8.92
CA LYS A 83 6.92 -16.93 9.65
C LYS A 83 7.71 -16.75 10.96
N ASN A 84 8.83 -16.04 10.94
CA ASN A 84 9.63 -15.79 12.15
C ASN A 84 8.87 -14.95 13.19
N ILE A 85 8.04 -14.00 12.74
CA ILE A 85 7.16 -13.20 13.61
C ILE A 85 6.08 -14.07 14.23
N LEU A 86 5.44 -14.97 13.47
CA LEU A 86 4.43 -15.91 13.97
C LEU A 86 5.00 -16.95 14.96
N GLU A 87 6.21 -17.44 14.73
CA GLU A 87 6.86 -18.44 15.61
C GLU A 87 7.38 -17.86 16.95
N ARG A 88 7.64 -16.54 17.02
CA ARG A 88 8.43 -15.94 18.13
C ARG A 88 7.81 -14.70 18.76
N GLY A 89 6.97 -13.98 18.01
CA GLY A 89 6.36 -12.73 18.44
C GLY A 89 5.03 -12.93 19.17
N ARG A 90 4.43 -11.82 19.62
CA ARG A 90 3.01 -11.80 20.01
C ARG A 90 2.17 -11.16 18.90
N ILE A 91 1.18 -11.90 18.43
CA ILE A 91 0.28 -11.47 17.36
C ILE A 91 -1.02 -10.92 17.95
N LEU A 92 -1.57 -9.87 17.36
CA LEU A 92 -2.94 -9.42 17.61
C LEU A 92 -3.87 -10.08 16.60
N ASN A 93 -4.71 -11.03 17.02
CA ASN A 93 -5.76 -11.58 16.16
C ASN A 93 -6.92 -10.58 16.03
N ALA A 94 -6.95 -9.85 14.91
CA ALA A 94 -7.99 -8.90 14.56
C ALA A 94 -9.09 -9.49 13.66
N CYS A 95 -8.96 -10.74 13.24
CA CYS A 95 -10.02 -11.54 12.59
C CYS A 95 -11.26 -11.75 13.49
N SER A 96 -11.11 -11.57 14.82
CA SER A 96 -12.19 -11.78 15.79
C SER A 96 -13.06 -10.54 16.02
N LYS A 97 -14.41 -10.71 16.02
CA LYS A 97 -15.39 -9.61 16.23
C LYS A 97 -15.35 -8.92 17.62
N LYS A 98 -14.39 -9.27 18.49
CA LYS A 98 -14.21 -8.71 19.84
C LYS A 98 -12.71 -8.63 20.20
N VAL A 99 -11.93 -7.98 19.35
CA VAL A 99 -10.51 -7.72 19.59
C VAL A 99 -10.33 -7.00 20.92
N LYS A 100 -9.56 -7.61 21.83
CA LYS A 100 -9.14 -7.01 23.09
C LYS A 100 -7.70 -6.53 22.96
N ILE A 101 -7.51 -5.23 22.93
CA ILE A 101 -6.18 -4.61 23.01
C ILE A 101 -5.88 -4.26 24.46
N GLU A 102 -4.72 -4.68 24.95
CA GLU A 102 -4.19 -4.26 26.24
C GLU A 102 -3.22 -3.10 26.03
N SER A 103 -3.49 -1.92 26.59
CA SER A 103 -2.79 -0.66 26.24
C SER A 103 -1.29 -0.61 26.61
N LYS A 104 -0.80 -1.59 27.38
CA LYS A 104 0.63 -1.76 27.71
C LYS A 104 1.27 -2.94 26.98
N GLN A 105 0.53 -3.65 26.14
CA GLN A 105 1.01 -4.85 25.46
C GLN A 105 1.78 -4.47 24.19
N ILE A 106 2.99 -5.03 24.07
CA ILE A 106 3.80 -4.97 22.86
C ILE A 106 3.43 -6.16 21.96
N TYR A 107 3.20 -5.88 20.69
CA TYR A 107 2.92 -6.85 19.64
C TYR A 107 4.07 -6.87 18.62
N HIS A 108 4.08 -7.88 17.76
CA HIS A 108 5.09 -8.08 16.71
C HIS A 108 4.45 -8.31 15.33
N GLY A 109 3.18 -8.72 15.31
CA GLY A 109 2.33 -8.75 14.12
C GLY A 109 0.87 -8.48 14.47
N ILE A 110 0.07 -8.12 13.49
CA ILE A 110 -1.41 -8.14 13.53
C ILE A 110 -1.89 -9.09 12.44
N GLU A 111 -2.79 -10.00 12.79
CA GLU A 111 -3.46 -10.93 11.87
C GLU A 111 -4.84 -10.36 11.53
N THR A 112 -5.12 -10.18 10.25
CA THR A 112 -6.34 -9.55 9.73
C THR A 112 -6.99 -10.43 8.66
N PRO A 113 -8.25 -10.17 8.26
CA PRO A 113 -8.88 -10.85 7.13
C PRO A 113 -8.16 -10.71 5.77
N LEU A 114 -7.21 -9.76 5.64
CA LEU A 114 -6.40 -9.55 4.42
C LEU A 114 -5.09 -10.37 4.44
N GLY A 115 -4.59 -10.71 5.63
CA GLY A 115 -3.21 -11.17 5.84
C GLY A 115 -2.62 -10.63 7.14
N HIS A 116 -1.30 -10.78 7.29
CA HIS A 116 -0.53 -10.32 8.45
C HIS A 116 0.22 -9.03 8.14
N PHE A 117 0.26 -8.10 9.11
CA PHE A 117 1.05 -6.86 9.03
C PHE A 117 2.01 -6.73 10.21
N TRP A 118 3.14 -6.05 10.01
CA TRP A 118 4.15 -5.73 11.02
C TRP A 118 4.91 -4.43 10.68
N LEU A 119 5.67 -3.89 11.63
CA LEU A 119 6.57 -2.76 11.39
C LEU A 119 8.00 -3.24 11.12
N GLU A 120 8.65 -2.68 10.11
CA GLU A 120 10.10 -2.78 9.90
C GLU A 120 10.78 -1.41 10.02
N LEU A 121 11.84 -1.35 10.81
CA LEU A 121 12.75 -0.20 10.90
C LEU A 121 14.03 -0.55 10.14
N ASN A 122 14.30 0.14 9.04
CA ASN A 122 15.44 -0.07 8.16
C ASN A 122 15.54 -1.51 7.59
N GLY A 123 14.41 -2.13 7.25
CA GLY A 123 14.36 -3.54 6.80
C GLY A 123 14.61 -4.57 7.91
N VAL A 124 14.30 -4.22 9.16
CA VAL A 124 14.37 -5.13 10.31
C VAL A 124 13.06 -5.07 11.10
N PRO A 125 12.33 -6.19 11.28
CA PRO A 125 11.12 -6.24 12.10
C PRO A 125 11.32 -5.73 13.53
N ILE A 126 10.46 -4.81 13.96
CA ILE A 126 10.48 -4.24 15.30
C ILE A 126 9.18 -4.50 16.08
N PRO A 127 9.23 -4.55 17.42
CA PRO A 127 8.02 -4.63 18.23
C PRO A 127 7.22 -3.31 18.16
N MET A 128 5.90 -3.41 18.16
CA MET A 128 4.96 -2.31 17.99
C MET A 128 3.94 -2.21 19.14
N LYS A 129 3.44 -1.00 19.38
CA LYS A 129 2.25 -0.73 20.18
C LYS A 129 1.07 -0.60 19.21
N ILE A 130 -0.08 -1.15 19.60
CA ILE A 130 -1.31 -1.06 18.83
C ILE A 130 -2.39 -0.45 19.72
N SER A 131 -3.22 0.44 19.18
CA SER A 131 -4.44 0.96 19.82
C SER A 131 -5.63 0.88 18.85
N GLN A 132 -6.86 0.93 19.36
CA GLN A 132 -8.08 0.82 18.56
C GLN A 132 -8.56 2.21 18.15
N ILE A 133 -8.70 2.46 16.85
CA ILE A 133 -9.29 3.71 16.33
C ILE A 133 -10.81 3.64 16.47
N ARG A 134 -11.44 4.78 16.77
CA ARG A 134 -12.89 4.88 16.98
C ARG A 134 -13.44 6.15 16.32
N ALA A 135 -14.04 6.00 15.14
CA ALA A 135 -14.85 7.06 14.56
C ALA A 135 -15.97 7.50 15.51
N GLN A 136 -16.28 8.79 15.50
CA GLN A 136 -17.32 9.38 16.35
C GLN A 136 -18.73 9.18 15.74
N ASP A 137 -18.82 9.13 14.41
CA ASP A 137 -20.07 8.90 13.68
C ASP A 137 -20.37 7.39 13.55
N LYS A 138 -21.64 7.02 13.77
CA LYS A 138 -22.15 5.66 13.61
C LYS A 138 -22.54 5.33 12.17
N LYS A 139 -22.58 6.31 11.27
CA LYS A 139 -22.81 6.11 9.83
C LYS A 139 -21.63 5.39 9.18
N TYR A 140 -20.41 5.81 9.51
CA TYR A 140 -19.17 5.25 8.99
C TYR A 140 -18.66 4.20 9.96
N GLN A 141 -18.73 2.93 9.57
CA GLN A 141 -18.32 1.81 10.40
C GLN A 141 -17.46 0.86 9.58
N VAL A 142 -16.44 0.30 10.22
CA VAL A 142 -15.49 -0.63 9.62
C VAL A 142 -15.36 -1.89 10.47
N ASP A 143 -14.94 -3.00 9.86
CA ASP A 143 -14.80 -4.29 10.54
C ASP A 143 -13.57 -4.32 11.48
N GLY A 144 -12.53 -3.53 11.16
CA GLY A 144 -11.38 -3.30 12.03
C GLY A 144 -10.69 -1.96 11.73
N ALA A 145 -10.13 -1.32 12.77
CA ALA A 145 -9.32 -0.11 12.66
C ALA A 145 -8.33 0.02 13.83
N PHE A 146 -7.06 0.18 13.50
CA PHE A 146 -5.95 0.11 14.43
C PHE A 146 -4.90 1.16 14.12
N TYR A 147 -4.42 1.83 15.16
CA TYR A 147 -3.26 2.72 15.07
C TYR A 147 -2.02 1.97 15.58
N ILE A 148 -0.94 2.04 14.80
CA ILE A 148 0.22 1.16 14.91
C ILE A 148 1.48 2.03 14.96
N LYS A 149 2.12 2.16 16.13
CA LYS A 149 3.38 2.90 16.29
C LYS A 149 4.49 2.03 16.88
N PRO A 150 5.77 2.30 16.58
CA PRO A 150 6.90 1.60 17.19
C PRO A 150 6.78 1.51 18.72
N ALA A 151 7.10 0.34 19.29
CA ALA A 151 7.21 0.23 20.74
C ALA A 151 8.41 1.03 21.28
N LYS A 152 9.47 1.13 20.46
CA LYS A 152 10.67 1.93 20.64
C LYS A 152 11.39 2.13 19.28
N VAL A 153 11.82 3.35 18.97
CA VAL A 153 12.72 3.64 17.83
C VAL A 153 14.18 3.73 18.33
N ASN A 154 15.16 3.46 17.46
CA ASN A 154 16.57 3.71 17.73
C ASN A 154 17.05 4.94 16.94
N TYR A 155 16.76 6.12 17.47
CA TYR A 155 16.98 7.43 16.84
C TYR A 155 18.44 7.74 16.42
N ARG A 156 19.41 6.85 16.69
CA ARG A 156 20.80 6.97 16.20
C ARG A 156 21.01 6.49 14.76
N LYS A 157 20.08 5.71 14.20
CA LYS A 157 20.11 5.21 12.82
C LYS A 157 18.69 4.99 12.31
N PHE A 158 18.13 6.04 11.70
CA PHE A 158 16.88 5.97 10.94
C PHE A 158 17.23 6.04 9.44
N PHE A 159 16.49 5.28 8.62
CA PHE A 159 16.55 5.29 7.16
C PHE A 159 15.16 5.09 6.56
N THR A 160 14.39 4.12 7.09
CA THR A 160 12.96 3.96 6.82
C THR A 160 12.23 3.37 8.03
N LEU A 161 10.96 3.72 8.22
CA LEU A 161 9.99 2.93 8.97
C LEU A 161 8.80 2.59 8.07
N GLU A 162 8.47 1.31 7.98
CA GLU A 162 7.52 0.75 7.01
C GLU A 162 6.48 -0.13 7.69
N LEU A 163 5.22 -0.04 7.26
CA LEU A 163 4.19 -1.04 7.56
C LEU A 163 4.22 -2.13 6.47
N CYS A 164 4.81 -3.27 6.80
CA CYS A 164 4.97 -4.41 5.90
C CYS A 164 3.79 -5.40 6.02
N ALA A 165 3.58 -6.20 4.99
CA ALA A 165 2.56 -7.25 4.95
C ALA A 165 3.09 -8.57 4.34
N ASP A 166 2.37 -9.68 4.57
CA ASP A 166 2.65 -10.98 3.94
C ASP A 166 2.10 -11.13 2.51
N PHE A 167 1.53 -10.05 1.96
CA PHE A 167 1.05 -9.93 0.58
C PHE A 167 1.49 -8.60 -0.07
N ASP A 168 1.41 -8.55 -1.40
CA ASP A 168 1.76 -7.37 -2.19
C ASP A 168 0.59 -6.37 -2.18
N ILE A 169 0.66 -5.34 -1.33
CA ILE A 169 -0.38 -4.31 -1.22
C ILE A 169 -0.58 -3.60 -2.57
N ASP A 170 0.49 -3.32 -3.32
CA ASP A 170 0.47 -2.70 -4.66
C ASP A 170 0.10 -3.69 -5.81
N ALA A 171 -0.37 -4.89 -5.48
CA ALA A 171 -1.14 -5.75 -6.38
C ALA A 171 -2.66 -5.58 -6.19
N SER A 172 -3.10 -4.98 -5.08
CA SER A 172 -4.51 -4.72 -4.76
C SER A 172 -5.06 -3.60 -5.63
N ARG A 173 -6.38 -3.59 -5.88
CA ARG A 173 -7.02 -2.54 -6.67
C ARG A 173 -7.01 -1.24 -5.89
N TRP A 174 -6.18 -0.27 -6.27
CA TRP A 174 -6.26 1.09 -5.71
C TRP A 174 -7.66 1.70 -5.94
N ILE A 175 -8.16 2.42 -4.94
CA ILE A 175 -9.50 3.02 -4.92
C ILE A 175 -9.42 4.53 -4.93
N ASP A 176 -8.77 5.11 -3.93
CA ASP A 176 -8.75 6.54 -3.66
C ASP A 176 -7.56 6.89 -2.74
N GLU A 177 -7.18 8.15 -2.74
CA GLU A 177 -6.20 8.72 -1.81
C GLU A 177 -6.80 8.91 -0.40
N LEU A 178 -5.97 8.92 0.64
CA LEU A 178 -6.37 9.15 2.04
C LEU A 178 -5.43 10.19 2.68
N SER A 179 -5.43 11.40 2.15
CA SER A 179 -4.56 12.48 2.62
C SER A 179 -5.35 13.65 3.20
N ASP A 180 -4.80 14.29 4.24
CA ASP A 180 -5.32 15.49 4.93
C ASP A 180 -4.13 16.29 5.50
N GLU A 181 -4.35 17.40 6.23
CA GLU A 181 -3.32 18.38 6.63
C GLU A 181 -2.04 17.80 7.30
N ASN A 182 -2.13 16.66 7.97
CA ASN A 182 -1.00 15.99 8.67
C ASN A 182 -1.04 14.46 8.48
N VAL A 183 -1.56 13.98 7.35
CA VAL A 183 -1.77 12.55 7.07
C VAL A 183 -1.57 12.27 5.59
N LEU A 184 -0.77 11.25 5.26
CA LEU A 184 -0.60 10.76 3.89
C LEU A 184 -0.91 9.26 3.80
N GLY A 185 -1.68 8.85 2.79
CA GLY A 185 -1.89 7.44 2.49
C GLY A 185 -2.90 7.15 1.39
N ASN A 186 -3.35 5.90 1.32
CA ASN A 186 -4.15 5.38 0.23
C ASN A 186 -5.14 4.30 0.68
N SER A 187 -6.18 4.08 -0.14
CA SER A 187 -7.12 2.96 0.00
C SER A 187 -7.08 2.01 -1.19
N TRP A 188 -7.29 0.74 -0.91
CA TRP A 188 -7.32 -0.35 -1.87
C TRP A 188 -8.52 -1.28 -1.63
N GLU A 189 -8.80 -2.15 -2.59
CA GLU A 189 -9.70 -3.29 -2.48
C GLU A 189 -8.98 -4.57 -2.90
N LEU A 190 -9.16 -5.61 -2.09
CA LEU A 190 -8.62 -6.95 -2.28
C LEU A 190 -9.68 -7.98 -1.88
N ASP A 191 -10.01 -8.89 -2.80
CA ASP A 191 -10.98 -9.99 -2.61
C ASP A 191 -12.33 -9.58 -1.95
N GLY A 192 -12.82 -8.38 -2.27
CA GLY A 192 -14.08 -7.85 -1.72
C GLY A 192 -13.96 -7.20 -0.34
N ILE A 193 -12.75 -6.85 0.10
CA ILE A 193 -12.46 -6.07 1.31
C ILE A 193 -11.84 -4.74 0.90
N LYS A 194 -12.46 -3.61 1.27
CA LYS A 194 -11.85 -2.27 1.16
C LYS A 194 -10.97 -2.04 2.39
N PHE A 195 -9.76 -1.56 2.21
CA PHE A 195 -8.85 -1.23 3.30
C PHE A 195 -8.08 0.07 3.03
N GLY A 196 -7.60 0.71 4.09
CA GLY A 196 -6.81 1.93 4.04
C GLY A 196 -5.56 1.82 4.90
N ILE A 197 -4.48 2.41 4.41
CA ILE A 197 -3.22 2.60 5.13
C ILE A 197 -2.82 4.07 4.99
N THR A 198 -2.71 4.75 6.12
CA THR A 198 -2.10 6.09 6.22
C THR A 198 -0.96 6.08 7.24
N ALA A 199 -0.10 7.10 7.16
CA ALA A 199 0.87 7.46 8.18
C ALA A 199 0.63 8.92 8.59
N GLY A 200 0.73 9.22 9.89
CA GLY A 200 0.61 10.59 10.40
C GLY A 200 1.93 11.37 10.29
N GLU A 201 1.86 12.62 9.90
CA GLU A 201 2.99 13.55 9.69
C GLU A 201 3.06 14.59 10.82
N SER A 202 4.19 15.29 10.94
CA SER A 202 4.32 16.42 11.86
C SER A 202 3.77 17.72 11.24
N PRO A 203 3.32 18.68 12.07
CA PRO A 203 2.88 19.99 11.59
C PRO A 203 4.04 20.96 11.27
N GLU A 204 5.30 20.51 11.28
CA GLU A 204 6.48 21.38 11.10
C GLU A 204 7.43 20.96 9.95
N TYR A 205 7.33 19.73 9.42
CA TYR A 205 8.23 19.21 8.39
C TYR A 205 7.46 18.60 7.20
N GLU A 206 7.88 18.97 5.99
CA GLU A 206 7.42 18.37 4.72
C GLU A 206 8.29 17.16 4.36
N ASP A 207 7.79 16.26 3.49
CA ASP A 207 8.49 15.05 2.98
C ASP A 207 8.94 14.00 4.04
N GLU A 208 8.47 14.09 5.30
CA GLU A 208 8.75 13.08 6.34
C GLU A 208 8.20 11.69 5.96
N VAL A 209 6.97 11.67 5.45
CA VAL A 209 6.27 10.50 4.93
C VAL A 209 6.26 10.58 3.41
N VAL A 210 6.63 9.48 2.77
CA VAL A 210 6.71 9.40 1.30
C VAL A 210 6.13 8.09 0.78
N THR A 211 5.76 8.09 -0.49
CA THR A 211 5.53 6.86 -1.27
C THR A 211 6.69 6.60 -2.23
N ARG A 212 7.09 5.34 -2.41
CA ARG A 212 8.12 4.99 -3.41
C ARG A 212 7.53 5.11 -4.82
N LYS A 213 8.33 5.50 -5.82
CA LYS A 213 7.89 5.80 -7.23
C LYS A 213 6.90 4.81 -7.90
N TYR A 214 6.85 3.55 -7.46
CA TYR A 214 5.92 2.53 -8.00
C TYR A 214 5.13 1.79 -6.89
N SER A 215 4.87 2.47 -5.77
CA SER A 215 4.12 2.00 -4.61
C SER A 215 3.22 3.12 -4.09
N ARG A 216 2.07 2.77 -3.48
CA ARG A 216 1.18 3.71 -2.78
C ARG A 216 1.16 3.54 -1.26
N VAL A 217 1.94 2.59 -0.74
CA VAL A 217 2.09 2.38 0.70
C VAL A 217 2.96 3.51 1.26
N PRO A 218 2.48 4.28 2.24
CA PRO A 218 3.29 5.31 2.88
C PRO A 218 4.42 4.67 3.71
N LEU A 219 5.54 5.37 3.82
CA LEU A 219 6.62 5.05 4.75
C LEU A 219 7.24 6.34 5.28
N TYR A 220 7.79 6.28 6.49
CA TYR A 220 8.61 7.38 7.01
C TYR A 220 10.02 7.28 6.45
N TYR A 221 10.55 8.39 5.94
CA TYR A 221 11.94 8.52 5.50
C TYR A 221 12.77 9.37 6.48
N GLU A 222 12.14 10.34 7.17
CA GLU A 222 12.71 11.04 8.32
C GLU A 222 11.89 10.76 9.60
N TRP A 223 12.41 11.14 10.78
CA TRP A 223 11.77 10.91 12.08
C TRP A 223 12.34 11.84 13.15
N HIS A 224 11.52 12.76 13.64
CA HIS A 224 11.85 13.76 14.65
C HIS A 224 11.28 13.33 16.02
N PRO A 225 12.11 12.95 17.01
CA PRO A 225 11.64 12.43 18.31
C PRO A 225 10.61 13.32 19.05
N GLU A 226 10.66 14.64 18.84
CA GLU A 226 9.73 15.63 19.35
C GLU A 226 8.29 15.46 18.84
N PHE A 227 8.10 14.87 17.65
CA PHE A 227 6.79 14.60 17.05
C PHE A 227 6.38 13.12 17.16
N GLU A 228 7.02 12.31 18.02
CA GLU A 228 6.77 10.87 18.06
C GLU A 228 5.33 10.45 18.42
N ASP A 229 4.47 11.37 18.89
CA ASP A 229 3.03 11.14 19.11
C ASP A 229 2.12 11.39 17.89
N TYR A 230 2.57 12.18 16.90
CA TYR A 230 1.92 12.28 15.59
C TYR A 230 2.21 11.05 14.73
N TYR A 231 3.39 10.43 14.89
CA TYR A 231 3.80 9.31 14.04
C TYR A 231 3.20 7.96 14.44
N GLY A 232 2.81 7.22 13.42
CA GLY A 232 2.21 5.89 13.46
C GLY A 232 1.36 5.66 12.21
N PHE A 233 1.09 4.39 11.92
CA PHE A 233 0.25 4.00 10.79
C PHE A 233 -1.18 3.72 11.25
N SER A 234 -2.17 4.23 10.53
CA SER A 234 -3.56 3.79 10.67
C SER A 234 -3.86 2.71 9.64
N LEU A 235 -4.26 1.54 10.11
CA LEU A 235 -4.73 0.42 9.28
C LEU A 235 -6.21 0.17 9.58
N SER A 236 -7.08 0.34 8.58
CA SER A 236 -8.52 0.03 8.70
C SER A 236 -9.04 -0.80 7.52
N TRP A 237 -10.08 -1.59 7.75
CA TRP A 237 -10.71 -2.42 6.71
C TRP A 237 -12.18 -2.70 6.98
N LYS A 238 -12.93 -2.90 5.90
CA LYS A 238 -14.31 -3.41 5.92
C LYS A 238 -14.61 -4.21 4.66
N LYS A 239 -15.70 -4.98 4.66
CA LYS A 239 -16.27 -5.48 3.41
C LYS A 239 -16.49 -4.32 2.41
N TYR A 240 -16.06 -4.49 1.17
CA TYR A 240 -16.26 -3.52 0.08
C TYR A 240 -17.75 -3.38 -0.27
N GLU A 241 -18.18 -2.13 -0.46
CA GLU A 241 -19.54 -1.74 -0.86
C GLU A 241 -19.54 -0.93 -2.17
N SER A 242 -18.78 0.17 -2.19
CA SER A 242 -18.48 0.96 -3.39
C SER A 242 -17.16 1.72 -3.23
N ASP A 243 -16.56 2.15 -4.34
CA ASP A 243 -15.37 3.01 -4.30
C ASP A 243 -15.66 4.30 -3.51
N SER A 244 -16.85 4.89 -3.73
CA SER A 244 -17.39 6.07 -3.04
C SER A 244 -17.74 5.89 -1.55
N ASP A 245 -17.50 4.72 -0.96
CA ASP A 245 -17.67 4.52 0.48
C ASP A 245 -16.52 5.16 1.28
N LEU A 246 -16.83 6.29 1.90
CA LEU A 246 -15.92 7.06 2.76
C LEU A 246 -15.64 6.40 4.11
N SER A 247 -16.22 5.23 4.45
CA SER A 247 -16.10 4.63 5.78
C SER A 247 -14.65 4.36 6.23
N ILE A 248 -13.71 4.18 5.30
CA ILE A 248 -12.28 4.02 5.59
C ILE A 248 -11.64 5.34 6.06
N TYR A 249 -11.94 6.46 5.38
CA TYR A 249 -11.38 7.79 5.62
C TYR A 249 -11.50 8.20 7.09
N PHE A 250 -12.72 8.10 7.66
CA PHE A 250 -13.03 8.41 9.07
C PHE A 250 -12.35 7.53 10.14
N TYR A 251 -11.46 6.62 9.74
CA TYR A 251 -10.60 5.81 10.62
C TYR A 251 -9.11 5.88 10.23
N THR A 252 -8.72 6.75 9.29
CA THR A 252 -7.36 6.89 8.79
C THR A 252 -6.87 8.34 8.75
N THR A 253 -7.79 9.30 8.66
CA THR A 253 -7.60 10.74 8.86
C THR A 253 -8.32 11.17 10.14
#